data_AF-A0A653J987-F1
#
_entry.id   AF-A0A653J987-F1
#
_cell.length_a   1.000
_cell.length_b   1.000
_cell.length_c   1.000
_cell.angle_alpha   90.00
_cell.angle_beta   90.00
_cell.angle_gamma   90.00
#
_symmetry.space_group_name_H-M   'P 1'
#
loop_
_entity.id
_entity.type
_entity.pdbx_description
1 polymer ?
#
loop_
_entity_poly.entity_id
_entity_poly.type
_entity_poly.pdbx_seq_one_letter_code
_entity_poly.pdbx_strand_id
1 'polypeptide(L)'
;MWLRSAIVAAGLALAQPASAQQVQPSAAILGQALDRCMVTFAVRLTKTPASDDAIYDEATRSCAPLDARFRAAAGAELEPKEGAQLLKEMDAARRPNFINLLARIRSDRAKRAAAGGQ
;
A
#
# COMPACT_ATOMS: atom_id res chain seq x y z
N MET A 1 -68.82 -2.92 17.83
CA MET A 1 -67.61 -2.08 17.64
C MET A 1 -66.89 -2.05 18.99
N TRP A 2 -65.67 -2.52 19.25
CA TRP A 2 -64.47 -2.81 18.45
C TRP A 2 -63.62 -3.92 19.08
N LEU A 3 -62.79 -4.54 18.22
CA LEU A 3 -61.67 -5.46 18.43
C LEU A 3 -60.77 -5.06 19.63
N ARG A 4 -60.43 -5.96 20.57
CA ARG A 4 -59.30 -6.94 20.51
C ARG A 4 -57.99 -6.35 19.96
N SER A 5 -57.03 -6.10 20.84
CA SER A 5 -55.58 -6.30 20.57
C SER A 5 -54.78 -6.14 21.87
N ALA A 6 -54.41 -7.27 22.49
CA ALA A 6 -53.37 -7.33 23.50
C ALA A 6 -52.02 -7.46 22.78
N ILE A 7 -51.21 -6.41 22.81
CA ILE A 7 -49.85 -6.43 22.28
C ILE A 7 -48.97 -7.11 23.33
N VAL A 8 -48.60 -8.35 23.06
CA VAL A 8 -47.52 -9.05 23.76
C VAL A 8 -46.22 -8.37 23.33
N ALA A 9 -45.64 -7.54 24.21
CA ALA A 9 -44.31 -7.01 24.06
C ALA A 9 -43.30 -8.15 24.26
N ALA A 10 -43.01 -8.85 23.16
CA ALA A 10 -41.99 -9.88 23.09
C ALA A 10 -40.60 -9.24 23.27
N GLY A 11 -40.04 -9.49 24.45
CA GLY A 11 -38.67 -9.98 24.64
C GLY A 11 -37.56 -9.32 23.84
N LEU A 12 -36.71 -8.60 24.58
CA LEU A 12 -35.29 -8.41 24.29
C LEU A 12 -34.67 -9.61 23.56
N ALA A 13 -34.22 -9.40 22.32
CA ALA A 13 -33.31 -10.32 21.66
C ALA A 13 -32.25 -9.53 20.87
N LEU A 14 -31.09 -9.43 21.51
CA LEU A 14 -29.77 -9.48 20.89
C LEU A 14 -29.38 -8.27 20.03
N ALA A 15 -29.04 -7.18 20.71
CA ALA A 15 -27.92 -6.35 20.30
C ALA A 15 -26.65 -7.24 20.30
N GLN A 16 -26.35 -7.86 19.17
CA GLN A 16 -25.03 -8.43 18.94
C GLN A 16 -24.07 -7.25 18.86
N PRO A 17 -23.03 -7.16 19.70
CA PRO A 17 -21.93 -6.26 19.41
C PRO A 17 -21.34 -6.79 18.10
N ALA A 18 -21.57 -6.04 17.01
CA ALA A 18 -20.78 -6.16 15.81
C ALA A 18 -19.34 -5.96 16.27
N SER A 19 -18.66 -7.08 16.52
CA SER A 19 -17.24 -7.10 16.76
C SER A 19 -16.67 -6.52 15.48
N ALA A 20 -16.27 -5.25 15.53
CA ALA A 20 -15.46 -4.62 14.52
C ALA A 20 -14.13 -5.38 14.53
N GLN A 21 -14.15 -6.58 13.94
CA GLN A 21 -13.00 -7.39 13.72
C GLN A 21 -12.15 -6.53 12.81
N GLN A 22 -11.11 -5.93 13.38
CA GLN A 22 -10.14 -5.14 12.63
C GLN A 22 -9.52 -6.11 11.62
N VAL A 23 -10.10 -6.16 10.42
CA VAL A 23 -9.55 -6.91 9.31
C VAL A 23 -8.21 -6.25 9.03
N GLN A 24 -7.14 -6.90 9.48
CA GLN A 24 -5.80 -6.46 9.11
C GLN A 24 -5.71 -6.53 7.59
N PRO A 25 -5.22 -5.47 6.92
CA PRO A 25 -5.09 -5.49 5.47
C PRO A 25 -4.13 -6.61 5.09
N SER A 26 -4.48 -7.36 4.05
CA SER A 26 -3.66 -8.47 3.58
C SER A 26 -2.30 -8.00 3.05
N ALA A 27 -1.32 -8.90 2.97
CA ALA A 27 0.00 -8.62 2.42
C ALA A 27 -0.10 -8.07 0.98
N ALA A 28 -1.05 -8.56 0.18
CA ALA A 28 -1.31 -8.05 -1.16
C ALA A 28 -1.72 -6.56 -1.17
N ILE A 29 -2.64 -6.16 -0.28
CA ILE A 29 -3.08 -4.77 -0.16
C ILE A 29 -1.94 -3.87 0.33
N LEU A 30 -1.18 -4.34 1.32
CA LEU A 30 -0.02 -3.62 1.86
C LEU A 30 1.09 -3.48 0.82
N GLY A 31 1.32 -4.49 -0.01
CA GLY A 31 2.28 -4.45 -1.11
C GLY A 31 1.90 -3.42 -2.17
N GLN A 32 0.62 -3.35 -2.56
CA GLN A 32 0.14 -2.31 -3.48
C GLN A 32 0.28 -0.90 -2.87
N ALA A 33 -0.03 -0.74 -1.59
CA ALA A 33 0.12 0.52 -0.90
C ALA A 33 1.61 0.95 -0.83
N LEU A 34 2.52 0.00 -0.58
CA LEU A 34 3.96 0.23 -0.57
C LEU A 34 4.47 0.69 -1.94
N ASP A 35 4.09 -0.01 -3.01
CA ASP A 35 4.43 0.39 -4.38
C ASP A 35 3.92 1.82 -4.68
N ARG A 36 2.66 2.10 -4.32
CA ARG A 36 2.07 3.43 -4.51
C ARG A 36 2.81 4.52 -3.73
N CYS A 37 3.25 4.22 -2.50
CA CYS A 37 4.07 5.11 -1.69
C CYS A 37 5.38 5.45 -2.41
N MET A 38 6.12 4.42 -2.84
CA MET A 38 7.40 4.57 -3.55
C MET A 38 7.22 5.37 -4.85
N VAL A 39 6.24 5.03 -5.68
CA VAL A 39 5.93 5.75 -6.93
C VAL A 39 5.62 7.22 -6.67
N THR A 40 4.89 7.54 -5.59
CA THR A 40 4.55 8.92 -5.24
C THR A 40 5.81 9.74 -4.93
N PHE A 41 6.74 9.18 -4.15
CA PHE A 41 8.03 9.82 -3.89
C PHE A 41 8.89 9.92 -5.14
N ALA A 42 8.96 8.88 -5.98
CA ALA A 42 9.65 8.91 -7.26
C ALA A 42 9.15 10.07 -8.15
N VAL A 43 7.83 10.19 -8.33
CA VAL A 43 7.24 11.28 -9.13
C VAL A 43 7.49 12.64 -8.49
N ARG A 44 7.37 12.77 -7.17
CA ARG A 44 7.57 14.06 -6.48
C ARG A 44 9.02 14.51 -6.56
N LEU A 45 9.96 13.65 -6.22
CA LEU A 45 11.37 13.99 -6.04
C LEU A 45 12.15 14.05 -7.35
N THR A 46 11.70 13.38 -8.42
CA THR A 46 12.28 13.59 -9.78
C THR A 46 12.12 15.02 -10.31
N LYS A 47 11.37 15.90 -9.62
CA LYS A 47 11.26 17.34 -9.94
C LYS A 47 12.38 18.17 -9.29
N THR A 48 13.15 17.58 -8.38
CA THR A 48 14.22 18.25 -7.65
C THR A 48 15.58 17.86 -8.25
N PRO A 49 16.67 18.56 -7.90
CA PRO A 49 18.02 18.19 -8.34
C PRO A 49 18.62 16.99 -7.57
N ALA A 50 17.81 16.26 -6.79
CA ALA A 50 18.29 15.10 -6.03
C ALA A 50 18.79 13.98 -6.96
N SER A 51 19.88 13.33 -6.57
CA SER A 51 20.39 12.14 -7.26
C SER A 51 19.42 10.96 -7.09
N ASP A 52 19.51 9.97 -7.97
CA ASP A 52 18.64 8.78 -7.90
C ASP A 52 18.77 8.01 -6.59
N ASP A 53 20.00 7.94 -6.07
CA ASP A 53 20.30 7.31 -4.80
C ASP A 53 19.63 8.07 -3.65
N ALA A 54 19.72 9.40 -3.63
CA ALA A 54 19.07 10.23 -2.61
C ALA A 54 17.54 10.11 -2.68
N ILE A 55 16.96 10.02 -3.88
CA ILE A 55 15.52 9.81 -4.07
C ILE A 55 15.10 8.42 -3.56
N TYR A 56 15.89 7.38 -3.84
CA TYR A 56 15.63 6.03 -3.36
C TYR A 56 15.70 5.95 -1.83
N ASP A 57 16.73 6.53 -1.22
CA ASP A 57 16.90 6.53 0.23
C ASP A 57 15.76 7.28 0.93
N GLU A 58 15.36 8.43 0.39
CA GLU A 58 14.25 9.22 0.92
C GLU A 58 12.91 8.48 0.79
N ALA A 59 12.64 7.87 -0.37
CA ALA A 59 11.44 7.07 -0.59
C ALA A 59 11.39 5.86 0.36
N THR A 60 12.50 5.13 0.47
CA THR A 60 12.62 3.96 1.36
C THR A 60 12.40 4.36 2.82
N ARG A 61 13.03 5.44 3.28
CA ARG A 61 12.88 5.93 4.65
C ARG A 61 11.44 6.34 4.95
N SER A 62 10.82 7.05 4.01
CA SER A 62 9.44 7.55 4.16
C SER A 62 8.40 6.43 4.12
N CYS A 63 8.63 5.40 3.31
CA CYS A 63 7.71 4.26 3.17
C CYS A 63 8.03 3.11 4.15
N ALA A 64 9.06 3.23 5.00
CA ALA A 64 9.48 2.18 5.93
C ALA A 64 8.37 1.66 6.88
N PRO A 65 7.46 2.50 7.44
CA PRO A 65 6.37 2.00 8.27
C PRO A 65 5.42 1.07 7.51
N LEU A 66 5.21 1.34 6.22
CA LEU A 66 4.36 0.53 5.35
C LEU A 66 5.06 -0.76 4.93
N ASP A 67 6.36 -0.69 4.66
CA ASP A 67 7.20 -1.87 4.40
C ASP A 67 7.21 -2.83 5.61
N ALA A 68 7.34 -2.30 6.82
CA ALA A 68 7.31 -3.12 8.03
C ALA A 68 5.98 -3.87 8.19
N ARG A 69 4.85 -3.19 7.93
CA ARG A 69 3.51 -3.82 7.95
C ARG A 69 3.37 -4.87 6.86
N PHE A 70 3.84 -4.57 5.65
CA PHE A 70 3.84 -5.53 4.54
C PHE A 70 4.62 -6.80 4.91
N ARG A 71 5.85 -6.66 5.43
CA ARG A 71 6.68 -7.81 5.82
C ARG A 71 6.04 -8.63 6.94
N ALA A 72 5.43 -7.98 7.92
CA ALA A 72 4.71 -8.67 8.99
C ALA A 72 3.52 -9.47 8.45
N ALA A 73 2.72 -8.87 7.56
CA ALA A 73 1.59 -9.57 6.93
C ALA A 73 2.07 -10.72 6.02
N ALA A 74 3.10 -10.50 5.22
CA ALA A 74 3.67 -11.53 4.35
C ALA A 74 4.21 -12.73 5.16
N GLY A 75 4.86 -12.48 6.29
CA GLY A 75 5.34 -13.53 7.19
C GLY A 75 4.22 -14.25 7.97
N ALA A 76 3.04 -13.65 8.08
CA ALA A 76 1.87 -14.26 8.70
C ALA A 76 1.01 -15.06 7.70
N GLU A 77 1.00 -14.66 6.42
CA GLU A 77 0.18 -15.26 5.37
C GLU A 77 0.89 -16.40 4.61
N LEU A 78 2.23 -16.43 4.62
CA LEU A 78 3.03 -17.39 3.86
C LEU A 78 3.76 -18.37 4.78
N GLU A 79 4.11 -19.55 4.26
CA GLU A 79 5.03 -20.44 4.97
C GLU A 79 6.39 -19.74 5.18
N PRO A 80 7.11 -20.00 6.29
CA PRO A 80 8.34 -19.26 6.62
C PRO A 80 9.40 -19.26 5.52
N LYS A 81 9.54 -20.37 4.78
CA LYS A 81 10.50 -20.48 3.67
C LYS A 81 10.06 -19.69 2.44
N GLU A 82 8.77 -19.74 2.10
CA GLU A 82 8.21 -19.02 0.96
C GLU A 82 8.19 -17.52 1.22
N GLY A 83 7.78 -17.10 2.42
CA GLY A 83 7.80 -15.70 2.84
C GLY A 83 9.23 -15.13 2.85
N ALA A 84 10.21 -15.87 3.37
CA ALA A 84 11.60 -15.44 3.34
C ALA A 84 12.16 -15.33 1.91
N GLN A 85 11.83 -16.29 1.03
CA GLN A 85 12.23 -16.25 -0.38
C GLN A 85 11.59 -15.06 -1.11
N LEU A 86 10.29 -14.84 -0.94
CA LEU A 86 9.57 -13.71 -1.52
C LEU A 86 10.18 -12.37 -1.09
N LEU A 87 10.42 -12.19 0.21
CA LEU A 87 11.01 -10.95 0.73
C LEU A 87 12.42 -10.73 0.18
N LYS A 88 13.22 -11.78 0.05
CA LYS A 88 14.57 -11.71 -0.53
C LYS A 88 14.54 -11.30 -1.99
N GLU A 89 13.66 -11.90 -2.80
CA GLU A 89 13.50 -11.54 -4.21
C GLU A 89 13.02 -10.10 -4.38
N MET A 90 12.06 -9.68 -3.55
CA MET A 90 11.59 -8.31 -3.52
C MET A 90 12.72 -7.34 -3.16
N ASP A 91 13.53 -7.63 -2.15
CA ASP A 91 14.64 -6.77 -1.73
C ASP A 91 15.71 -6.64 -2.81
N ALA A 92 16.03 -7.73 -3.51
CA ALA A 92 16.97 -7.73 -4.63
C ALA A 92 16.44 -6.90 -5.82
N ALA A 93 15.13 -6.95 -6.08
CA ALA A 93 14.50 -6.25 -7.20
C ALA A 93 14.14 -4.79 -6.89
N ARG A 94 13.96 -4.43 -5.61
CA ARG A 94 13.41 -3.13 -5.18
C ARG A 94 14.20 -1.96 -5.74
N ARG A 95 15.51 -1.93 -5.51
CA ARG A 95 16.38 -0.84 -5.97
C ARG A 95 16.45 -0.75 -7.49
N PRO A 96 16.83 -1.80 -8.26
CA PRO A 96 16.91 -1.68 -9.71
C PRO A 96 15.57 -1.29 -10.36
N ASN A 97 14.45 -1.82 -9.87
CA ASN A 97 13.13 -1.42 -10.37
C ASN A 97 12.81 0.05 -10.11
N PHE A 98 13.16 0.56 -8.92
CA PHE A 98 12.94 1.95 -8.58
C PHE A 98 13.81 2.89 -9.43
N ILE A 99 15.09 2.57 -9.64
CA ILE A 99 15.97 3.38 -10.51
C ILE A 99 15.45 3.40 -11.96
N ASN A 100 15.01 2.25 -12.47
CA ASN A 100 14.39 2.17 -13.80
C ASN A 100 13.11 3.03 -13.88
N LEU A 101 12.30 3.07 -12.82
CA LEU A 101 11.14 3.94 -12.72
C LEU A 101 11.53 5.43 -12.80
N LEU A 102 12.57 5.86 -12.06
CA LEU A 102 13.06 7.25 -12.11
C LEU A 102 13.50 7.64 -13.52
N ALA A 103 14.27 6.77 -14.19
CA ALA A 103 14.71 6.99 -15.57
C ALA A 103 13.52 7.17 -16.53
N ARG A 104 12.50 6.32 -16.42
CA ARG A 104 11.27 6.44 -17.23
C ARG A 104 10.54 7.75 -16.96
N ILE A 105 10.34 8.13 -15.70
CA ILE A 105 9.67 9.39 -15.33
C ILE A 105 10.40 10.60 -15.93
N ARG A 106 11.73 10.63 -15.86
CA ARG A 106 12.54 11.72 -16.44
C ARG A 106 12.44 11.76 -17.96
N SER A 107 12.58 10.61 -18.63
CA SER A 107 12.40 10.50 -20.08
C SER A 107 11.03 11.03 -20.50
N ASP A 108 9.95 10.62 -19.83
CA ASP A 108 8.59 11.04 -20.17
C ASP A 108 8.37 12.54 -19.96
N ARG A 109 9.04 13.15 -18.98
CA ARG A 109 9.01 14.60 -18.79
C ARG A 109 9.78 15.34 -19.88
N ALA A 110 10.97 14.88 -20.23
CA ALA A 110 11.76 15.48 -21.30
C ALA A 110 10.98 15.45 -22.63
N LYS A 111 10.34 14.32 -22.96
CA LYS A 111 9.47 14.18 -24.14
C LYS A 111 8.30 15.16 -24.13
N ARG A 112 7.60 15.30 -22.99
CA ARG A 112 6.49 16.26 -22.87
C ARG A 112 6.95 17.72 -22.98
N ALA A 113 8.10 18.06 -22.40
CA ALA A 113 8.68 19.40 -22.52
C ALA A 113 9.04 19.72 -23.98
N ALA A 114 9.60 18.76 -24.72
CA ALA A 114 9.88 18.92 -26.15
C ALA A 114 8.60 19.03 -27.00
N ALA A 115 7.53 18.30 -26.63
CA ALA A 115 6.26 18.33 -27.36
C ALA A 115 5.41 19.58 -27.10
N GLY A 116 5.48 20.15 -25.89
CA GLY A 116 4.70 21.33 -25.46
C GLY A 116 5.43 22.67 -25.58
N GLY A 117 6.64 22.69 -26.14
CA GLY A 117 7.44 23.90 -26.39
C GLY A 117 7.24 24.54 -27.77
N GLN A 118 6.09 24.28 -28.42
CA GLN A 118 5.63 24.94 -29.65
C GLN A 118 4.48 25.89 -29.32
#